data_AF-A0A258CQQ0-F1
#
_entry.id   AF-A0A258CQQ0-F1
#
_cell.length_a   1.000
_cell.length_b   1.000
_cell.length_c   1.000
_cell.angle_alpha   90.00
_cell.angle_beta   90.00
_cell.angle_gamma   90.00
#
_symmetry.space_group_name_H-M   'P 1'
#
loop_
_entity.id
_entity.type
_entity.pdbx_description
1 polymer ?
#
loop_
_entity_poly.entity_id
_entity_poly.type
_entity_poly.pdbx_seq_one_letter_code
_entity_poly.pdbx_strand_id
1 'polypeptide(L)' 'MPHMTQRNRKLIGVFLILGSIVAWLSLFTSVYLAFPPDLPIWVLMPYFIVAGMGWLYPAMRIIRWMAKPNA' A
#
# COMPACT_ATOMS: atom_id res chain seq x y z
N MET A 1 6.65 28.73 4.11
CA MET A 1 5.71 27.59 4.08
C MET A 1 5.44 27.20 5.52
N PRO A 2 4.20 27.00 5.97
CA PRO A 2 3.95 26.63 7.36
C PRO A 2 4.72 25.34 7.67
N HIS A 3 5.61 25.39 8.64
CA HIS A 3 6.39 24.23 9.06
C HIS A 3 5.41 23.14 9.52
N MET A 4 5.24 22.08 8.73
CA MET A 4 4.45 20.92 9.14
C MET A 4 5.08 20.34 10.40
N THR A 5 4.37 20.40 11.52
CA THR A 5 4.84 19.81 12.77
C THR A 5 4.93 18.29 12.63
N GLN A 6 5.85 17.68 13.38
CA GLN A 6 6.07 16.24 13.31
C GLN A 6 4.81 15.43 13.68
N ARG A 7 3.99 15.97 14.59
CA ARG A 7 2.68 15.40 14.97
C ARG A 7 1.70 15.41 13.79
N ASN A 8 1.57 16.52 13.07
CA ASN A 8 0.67 16.62 11.92
C ASN A 8 1.09 15.69 10.79
N ARG A 9 2.40 15.54 10.57
CA ARG A 9 2.94 14.64 9.55
C ARG A 9 2.64 13.18 9.87
N LYS A 10 2.71 12.78 11.15
CA LYS A 10 2.29 11.44 11.58
C LYS A 10 0.77 11.22 11.41
N LEU A 11 -0.06 12.20 11.75
CA LEU A 11 -1.51 12.12 11.57
C LEU A 11 -1.88 11.91 10.09
N ILE A 12 -1.34 12.72 9.19
CA ILE A 12 -1.55 12.57 7.73
C ILE A 12 -0.99 11.22 7.26
N GLY A 13 0.18 10.83 7.76
CA GLY A 13 0.81 9.56 7.44
C GLY A 13 -0.06 8.33 7.73
N VAL A 14 -0.81 8.32 8.82
CA VAL A 14 -1.75 7.23 9.13
C VAL A 14 -2.83 7.12 8.04
N PHE A 15 -3.46 8.22 7.66
CA PHE A 15 -4.46 8.22 6.59
C PHE A 15 -3.86 7.83 5.24
N LEU A 16 -2.64 8.27 4.94
CA LEU A 16 -1.93 7.86 3.73
C LEU A 16 -1.65 6.36 3.70
N ILE A 17 -1.23 5.76 4.82
CA ILE A 17 -1.01 4.31 4.92
C ILE A 17 -2.32 3.57 4.68
N LEU A 18 -3.38 3.93 5.41
CA LEU A 18 -4.69 3.30 5.25
C LEU A 18 -5.22 3.44 3.81
N GLY A 19 -5.16 4.65 3.25
CA GLY A 19 -5.54 4.91 1.86
C GLY A 19 -4.69 4.10 0.86
N SER A 20 -3.39 3.95 1.12
CA SER A 20 -2.51 3.13 0.26
C SER A 20 -2.88 1.64 0.29
N ILE A 21 -3.26 1.11 1.46
CA ILE A 21 -3.69 -0.27 1.62
C ILE A 21 -5.03 -0.47 0.90
N VAL A 22 -6.00 0.42 1.10
CA VAL A 22 -7.30 0.35 0.43
C VAL A 22 -7.13 0.43 -1.09
N ALA A 23 -6.31 1.36 -1.59
CA ALA A 23 -6.03 1.48 -3.02
C ALA A 23 -5.37 0.21 -3.59
N TRP A 24 -4.39 -0.36 -2.86
CA TRP A 24 -3.70 -1.58 -3.26
C TRP A 24 -4.64 -2.79 -3.33
N LEU A 25 -5.41 -3.00 -2.27
CA LEU A 25 -6.39 -4.09 -2.20
C LEU A 25 -7.45 -3.92 -3.30
N SER A 26 -7.99 -2.72 -3.47
CA SER A 26 -8.99 -2.45 -4.52
C SER A 26 -8.45 -2.74 -5.92
N LEU A 27 -7.21 -2.32 -6.20
CA LEU A 27 -6.55 -2.59 -7.49
C LEU A 27 -6.39 -4.09 -7.73
N PHE A 28 -5.76 -4.81 -6.79
CA PHE A 28 -5.51 -6.24 -6.97
C PHE A 28 -6.82 -7.03 -6.97
N THR A 29 -7.76 -6.78 -6.06
CA THR A 29 -9.06 -7.43 -6.10
C THR A 29 -9.77 -7.21 -7.45
N SER A 30 -9.74 -6.00 -8.01
CA SER A 30 -10.32 -5.73 -9.33
C SER A 30 -9.66 -6.55 -10.44
N VAL A 31 -8.34 -6.68 -10.40
CA VAL A 31 -7.58 -7.51 -11.37
C VAL A 31 -7.95 -8.99 -11.21
N TYR A 32 -8.01 -9.50 -9.98
CA TYR A 32 -8.38 -10.90 -9.72
C TYR A 32 -9.81 -11.21 -10.18
N LEU A 33 -10.75 -10.30 -9.94
CA LEU A 33 -12.13 -10.46 -10.41
C LEU A 33 -12.27 -10.45 -11.94
N ALA A 34 -11.29 -9.87 -12.65
CA ALA A 34 -11.23 -9.88 -14.11
C ALA A 34 -10.56 -11.14 -14.67
N PHE A 35 -9.96 -12.00 -13.84
CA PHE A 35 -9.38 -13.25 -14.31
C PHE A 35 -10.48 -14.24 -14.71
N PRO A 36 -10.24 -15.04 -15.76
CA PRO A 36 -11.10 -16.19 -16.05
C PRO A 36 -11.21 -17.13 -14.85
N PRO A 37 -12.35 -17.83 -14.70
CA PRO A 37 -12.42 -18.94 -13.75
C PRO A 37 -11.39 -20.03 -14.11
N ASP A 38 -11.00 -20.81 -13.11
CA ASP A 38 -10.12 -21.99 -13.24
C ASP A 38 -8.68 -21.73 -13.74
N LEU A 39 -8.15 -20.54 -13.42
CA LEU A 39 -6.72 -20.26 -13.65
C LEU A 39 -5.84 -21.26 -12.90
N PRO A 40 -4.76 -21.77 -13.53
CA PRO A 40 -3.88 -22.75 -12.90
C PRO A 40 -3.16 -22.16 -11.70
N ILE A 41 -2.88 -23.01 -10.71
CA ILE A 41 -2.25 -22.62 -9.43
C ILE A 41 -0.90 -21.92 -9.62
N TRP A 42 -0.14 -22.27 -10.65
CA TRP A 42 1.15 -21.65 -10.95
C TRP A 42 1.05 -20.19 -11.41
N VAL A 43 -0.14 -19.72 -11.78
CA VAL A 43 -0.43 -18.30 -12.06
C VAL A 43 -1.00 -17.62 -10.82
N LEU A 44 -1.95 -18.28 -10.14
CA LEU A 44 -2.60 -17.72 -8.96
C LEU A 44 -1.62 -17.56 -7.78
N MET A 45 -0.72 -18.52 -7.56
CA MET A 45 0.23 -18.47 -6.44
C MET A 45 1.18 -17.26 -6.52
N PRO A 46 1.94 -17.04 -7.61
CA PRO A 46 2.77 -15.85 -7.73
C PRO A 46 1.96 -14.56 -7.64
N TYR A 47 0.76 -14.54 -8.24
CA TYR A 47 -0.13 -13.39 -8.17
C TYR A 47 -0.48 -13.03 -6.73
N PHE A 48 -0.92 -13.99 -5.91
CA PHE A 48 -1.27 -13.74 -4.51
C PHE A 48 -0.06 -13.44 -3.63
N ILE A 49 1.12 -13.99 -3.93
CA ILE A 49 2.36 -13.61 -3.24
C ILE A 49 2.67 -12.12 -3.50
N VAL A 50 2.61 -11.69 -4.75
CA VAL A 50 2.85 -10.28 -5.12
C VAL A 50 1.76 -9.37 -4.56
N ALA A 51 0.49 -9.76 -4.64
CA ALA A 51 -0.62 -9.00 -4.08
C ALA A 51 -0.50 -8.86 -2.55
N GLY A 52 -0.21 -9.97 -1.87
CA GLY A 52 -0.14 -10.08 -0.42
C GLY A 52 1.10 -9.44 0.21
N MET A 53 2.23 -9.38 -0.52
CA MET A 53 3.46 -8.76 -0.03
C MET A 53 3.69 -7.34 -0.61
N GLY A 54 3.17 -7.05 -1.80
CA GLY A 54 3.50 -5.85 -2.54
C GLY A 54 3.00 -4.54 -1.91
N TRP A 55 1.94 -4.59 -1.09
CA TRP A 55 1.45 -3.41 -0.36
C TRP A 55 2.47 -2.87 0.66
N LEU A 56 3.45 -3.68 1.06
CA LEU A 56 4.52 -3.24 1.96
C LEU A 56 5.35 -2.12 1.33
N TYR A 57 5.60 -2.14 0.02
CA TYR A 57 6.43 -1.14 -0.64
C TYR A 57 5.88 0.30 -0.52
N PRO A 58 4.61 0.60 -0.87
CA PRO A 58 4.07 1.93 -0.67
C PRO A 58 3.99 2.29 0.82
N ALA A 59 3.62 1.35 1.70
CA ALA A 59 3.58 1.60 3.14
C ALA A 59 4.96 1.99 3.69
N MET A 60 6.03 1.27 3.32
CA MET A 60 7.41 1.57 3.71
C MET A 60 7.85 2.97 3.27
N ARG A 61 7.50 3.39 2.05
CA ARG A 61 7.78 4.75 1.55
C ARG A 61 7.14 5.80 2.45
N ILE A 62 5.87 5.61 2.80
CA ILE A 62 5.11 6.56 3.64
C ILE A 62 5.70 6.58 5.06
N ILE A 63 5.98 5.42 5.65
CA ILE A 63 6.60 5.31 6.98
C ILE A 63 7.96 6.01 7.00
N ARG A 64 8.81 5.80 5.98
CA ARG A 64 10.11 6.46 5.89
C ARG A 64 9.98 7.98 5.83
N TRP A 65 8.99 8.49 5.09
CA TRP A 65 8.66 9.92 5.08
C TRP A 65 8.17 10.42 6.45
N MET A 66 7.31 9.66 7.13
CA MET A 66 6.82 9.98 8.48
C MET A 66 7.95 10.00 9.53
N ALA A 67 8.98 9.19 9.36
CA ALA A 67 10.10 9.08 10.30
C ALA A 67 11.15 10.20 10.17
N LYS A 68 11.28 10.83 8.99
CA LYS A 68 12.35 11.81 8.69
C LYS A 68 12.35 13.02 9.66
N PRO A 69 13.33 13.25 10.55
CA PRO A 69 13.26 14.37 11.49
C PRO A 69 13.03 15.71 10.78
N ASN A 70 12.17 16.55 11.35
CA ASN A 70 12.11 17.96 10.96
C ASN A 70 13.23 18.65 11.73
N ALA A 71 14.35 18.92 11.05
CA ALA A 71 15.42 19.77 11.60
C ALA A 71 14.94 21.22 11.70
#